data_AF-A0A843D4E4-F1
#
_entry.id   AF-A0A843D4E4-F1
#
_cell.length_a   1.000
_cell.length_b   1.000
_cell.length_c   1.000
_cell.angle_alpha   90.00
_cell.angle_beta   90.00
_cell.angle_gamma   90.00
#
_symmetry.space_group_name_H-M   'P 1'
#
loop_
_entity.id
_entity.type
_entity.pdbx_description
1 polymer ?
#
loop_
_entity_poly.entity_id
_entity_poly.type
_entity_poly.pdbx_seq_one_letter_code
_entity_poly.pdbx_strand_id
1 'polypeptide(L)'
;MADNILTTPWGKPVTGEKSPFIALILSFFLPGVGIIYAGRVGLGLVILLLSVLLAAVFVGIIFWIYGMYKAYTMCTENNRIWAEYLASRT
;
A
#
# COMPACT_ATOMS: atom_id res chain seq x y z
N MET A 1 -22.27 -20.72 -2.95
CA MET A 1 -20.97 -20.34 -2.35
C MET A 1 -20.80 -18.88 -2.71
N ALA A 2 -21.13 -17.95 -1.83
CA ALA A 2 -20.81 -16.55 -2.11
C ALA A 2 -19.29 -16.48 -2.27
N ASP A 3 -18.86 -15.97 -3.39
CA ASP A 3 -17.65 -15.21 -3.59
C ASP A 3 -17.38 -14.29 -2.38
N ASN A 4 -16.80 -14.84 -1.30
CA ASN A 4 -16.30 -14.05 -0.19
C ASN A 4 -15.10 -13.25 -0.69
N ILE A 5 -15.35 -12.11 -1.34
CA ILE A 5 -14.30 -11.20 -1.76
C ILE A 5 -13.61 -10.76 -0.48
N LEU A 6 -12.41 -11.27 -0.21
CA LEU A 6 -11.59 -10.81 0.90
C LEU A 6 -11.33 -9.33 0.68
N THR A 7 -11.87 -8.48 1.53
CA THR A 7 -11.64 -7.05 1.45
C THR A 7 -10.79 -6.60 2.60
N THR A 8 -9.80 -5.75 2.30
CA THR A 8 -9.15 -4.93 3.33
C THR A 8 -10.20 -4.07 4.08
N PRO A 9 -9.88 -3.47 5.24
CA PRO A 9 -10.79 -2.56 5.98
C PRO A 9 -11.32 -1.36 5.18
N TRP A 10 -10.89 -1.22 3.93
CA TRP A 10 -11.15 -0.13 3.02
C TRP A 10 -11.91 -0.59 1.77
N GLY A 11 -12.53 -1.78 1.81
CA GLY A 11 -13.39 -2.31 0.75
C GLY A 11 -12.65 -2.70 -0.53
N LYS A 12 -11.31 -2.82 -0.50
CA LYS A 12 -10.50 -3.25 -1.66
C LYS A 12 -10.24 -4.75 -1.62
N PRO A 13 -10.40 -5.47 -2.75
CA PRO A 13 -10.16 -6.91 -2.81
C PRO A 13 -8.69 -7.24 -2.55
N VAL A 14 -8.46 -8.27 -1.75
CA VAL A 14 -7.14 -8.87 -1.48
C VAL A 14 -6.86 -9.85 -2.60
N THR A 15 -5.90 -9.51 -3.45
CA THR A 15 -5.56 -10.29 -4.67
C THR A 15 -4.37 -11.24 -4.46
N GLY A 16 -4.17 -11.74 -3.23
CA GLY A 16 -3.05 -12.61 -2.87
C GLY A 16 -1.92 -11.91 -2.12
N GLU A 17 -0.80 -12.62 -1.89
CA GLU A 17 0.38 -12.10 -1.20
C GLU A 17 1.08 -11.01 -2.03
N LYS A 18 1.47 -9.93 -1.37
CA LYS A 18 2.18 -8.78 -1.95
C LYS A 18 3.47 -8.55 -1.17
N SER A 19 4.60 -8.42 -1.84
CA SER A 19 5.89 -8.22 -1.16
C SER A 19 6.03 -6.79 -0.62
N PRO A 20 6.08 -6.57 0.72
CA PRO A 20 6.21 -5.23 1.30
C PRO A 20 7.54 -4.56 0.95
N PHE A 21 8.59 -5.37 0.76
CA PHE A 21 9.91 -4.89 0.39
C PHE A 21 9.96 -4.28 -1.02
N ILE A 22 9.28 -4.90 -1.99
CA ILE A 22 9.11 -4.35 -3.34
C ILE A 22 8.35 -3.02 -3.27
N ALA A 23 7.28 -2.95 -2.46
CA ALA A 23 6.51 -1.71 -2.31
C ALA A 23 7.34 -0.58 -1.67
N LEU A 24 8.26 -0.92 -0.78
CA LEU A 24 9.18 0.04 -0.17
C LEU A 24 10.19 0.59 -1.19
N ILE A 25 10.82 -0.28 -1.98
CA ILE A 25 11.75 0.14 -3.05
C ILE A 25 11.02 1.00 -4.08
N LEU A 26 9.80 0.60 -4.48
CA LEU A 26 8.99 1.40 -5.39
C LEU A 26 8.67 2.79 -4.82
N SER A 27 8.37 2.88 -3.52
CA SER A 27 8.09 4.15 -2.85
C SER A 27 9.33 5.01 -2.61
N PHE A 28 10.51 4.39 -2.56
CA PHE A 28 11.79 5.08 -2.45
C PHE A 28 12.06 5.92 -3.71
N PHE A 29 11.90 5.32 -4.90
CA PHE A 29 12.11 6.02 -6.18
C PHE A 29 11.00 7.02 -6.51
N LEU A 30 9.75 6.66 -6.26
CA LEU A 30 8.61 7.57 -6.42
C LEU A 30 7.60 7.38 -5.27
N PRO A 31 7.43 8.40 -4.39
CA PRO A 31 6.43 8.34 -3.35
C PRO A 31 5.04 8.17 -3.95
N GLY A 32 4.26 7.24 -3.39
CA GLY A 32 2.93 6.87 -3.88
C GLY A 32 2.90 5.63 -4.78
N VAL A 33 4.00 5.24 -5.44
CA VAL A 33 4.00 4.06 -6.34
C VAL A 33 3.85 2.74 -5.58
N GLY A 34 4.47 2.59 -4.40
CA GLY A 34 4.25 1.39 -3.58
C GLY A 34 2.80 1.25 -3.07
N ILE A 35 2.08 2.37 -2.94
CA ILE A 35 0.66 2.38 -2.56
C ILE A 35 -0.23 1.96 -3.74
N ILE A 36 0.16 2.36 -4.96
CA ILE A 36 -0.46 1.87 -6.21
C ILE A 36 -0.26 0.35 -6.33
N TYR A 37 0.96 -0.14 -6.04
CA TYR A 37 1.27 -1.57 -6.02
C TYR A 37 0.44 -2.35 -4.98
N ALA A 38 0.19 -1.73 -3.82
CA ALA A 38 -0.71 -2.25 -2.80
C ALA A 38 -2.19 -2.32 -3.25
N GLY A 39 -2.53 -1.83 -4.44
CA GLY A 39 -3.89 -1.84 -5.01
C GLY A 39 -4.71 -0.59 -4.71
N ARG A 40 -4.09 0.45 -4.13
CA ARG A 40 -4.78 1.71 -3.77
C ARG A 40 -4.35 2.86 -4.66
N VAL A 41 -4.72 2.77 -5.93
CA VAL A 41 -4.34 3.75 -6.97
C VAL A 41 -4.72 5.18 -6.58
N GLY A 42 -5.97 5.40 -6.13
CA GLY A 42 -6.43 6.75 -5.75
C GLY A 42 -5.63 7.37 -4.62
N LEU A 43 -5.32 6.62 -3.57
CA LEU A 43 -4.52 7.10 -2.45
C LEU A 43 -3.06 7.31 -2.87
N GLY A 44 -2.52 6.41 -3.70
CA GLY A 44 -1.17 6.53 -4.24
C GLY A 44 -0.98 7.78 -5.09
N LEU A 45 -1.97 8.13 -5.93
CA LEU A 45 -1.96 9.37 -6.71
C LEU A 45 -2.02 10.62 -5.83
N VAL A 46 -2.87 10.62 -4.80
CA VAL A 46 -2.93 11.73 -3.84
C VAL A 46 -1.59 11.93 -3.14
N ILE A 47 -0.97 10.86 -2.65
CA ILE A 47 0.35 10.95 -2.02
C ILE A 47 1.41 11.39 -3.03
N LEU A 48 1.40 10.88 -4.26
CA LEU A 48 2.35 11.31 -5.29
C LEU A 48 2.24 12.80 -5.59
N LEU A 49 1.01 13.33 -5.78
CA LEU A 49 0.77 14.75 -6.03
C LEU A 49 1.19 15.62 -4.84
N LEU A 50 0.84 15.21 -3.61
CA LEU A 50 1.26 15.90 -2.40
C LEU A 50 2.77 15.88 -2.24
N SER A 51 3.42 14.74 -2.49
CA SER A 51 4.88 14.63 -2.42
C SER A 51 5.57 15.55 -3.41
N VAL A 52 5.06 15.69 -4.64
CA VAL A 52 5.60 16.63 -5.64
C VAL A 52 5.38 18.08 -5.21
N LEU A 53 4.20 18.42 -4.70
CA LEU A 53 3.89 19.78 -4.24
C LEU A 53 4.73 20.20 -3.02
N LEU A 54 4.97 19.27 -2.09
CA LEU A 54 5.75 19.49 -0.88
C LEU A 54 7.26 19.24 -1.06
N ALA A 55 7.71 18.70 -2.19
CA ALA A 55 9.13 18.42 -2.47
C ALA A 55 10.01 19.68 -2.45
N ALA A 56 9.44 20.85 -2.74
CA ALA A 56 10.13 22.14 -2.72
C ALA A 56 10.47 22.63 -1.29
N VAL A 57 9.92 21.99 -0.26
CA VAL A 57 10.08 22.37 1.15
C VAL A 57 10.76 21.22 1.90
N PHE A 58 11.55 21.51 2.94
CA PHE A 58 12.15 20.48 3.81
C PHE A 58 11.15 19.46 4.38
N VAL A 59 9.85 19.79 4.41
CA VAL A 59 8.74 18.90 4.79
C VAL A 59 8.57 17.73 3.80
N GLY A 60 9.03 17.85 2.56
CA GLY A 60 8.94 16.81 1.54
C GLY A 60 9.64 15.50 1.94
N ILE A 61 10.75 15.57 2.68
CA ILE A 61 11.48 14.38 3.17
C ILE A 61 10.64 13.61 4.20
N ILE A 62 9.96 14.32 5.11
CA ILE A 62 9.09 13.72 6.11
C ILE A 62 7.90 13.03 5.42
N PHE A 63 7.31 13.70 4.43
CA PHE A 63 6.21 13.14 3.63
C PHE A 63 6.64 11.93 2.80
N TRP A 64 7.86 11.94 2.28
CA TRP A 64 8.44 10.82 1.54
C TRP A 64 8.60 9.58 2.43
N ILE A 65 9.18 9.74 3.62
CA ILE A 65 9.29 8.65 4.62
C ILE A 65 7.90 8.14 5.03
N TYR A 66 6.95 9.06 5.24
CA TYR A 66 5.56 8.68 5.54
C TYR A 66 4.94 7.85 4.41
N GLY A 67 5.17 8.23 3.14
CA GLY A 67 4.72 7.49 1.97
C GLY A 67 5.28 6.06 1.93
N MET A 68 6.57 5.89 2.23
CA MET A 68 7.21 4.57 2.32
C MET A 68 6.59 3.71 3.43
N TYR A 69 6.44 4.28 4.64
CA TYR A 69 5.83 3.60 5.78
C TYR A 69 4.38 3.16 5.47
N LYS A 70 3.61 4.02 4.81
CA LYS A 70 2.24 3.70 4.40
C LYS A 70 2.17 2.61 3.33
N ALA A 71 3.07 2.61 2.36
CA ALA A 71 3.14 1.53 1.36
C ALA A 71 3.47 0.18 2.00
N TYR A 72 4.44 0.16 2.92
CA TYR A 72 4.85 -1.04 3.62
C TYR A 72 3.71 -1.63 4.47
N THR A 73 3.10 -0.81 5.32
CA THR A 73 2.01 -1.24 6.21
C THR A 73 0.80 -1.77 5.42
N MET A 74 0.48 -1.18 4.27
CA MET A 74 -0.59 -1.68 3.41
C MET A 74 -0.33 -3.07 2.83
N CYS A 75 0.90 -3.35 2.41
CA CYS A 75 1.26 -4.68 1.90
C CYS A 75 1.25 -5.72 3.01
N THR A 76 1.77 -5.37 4.19
CA THR A 76 1.75 -6.26 5.36
C THR A 76 0.33 -6.57 5.81
N GLU A 77 -0.56 -5.59 5.84
CA GLU A 77 -1.97 -5.80 6.19
C GLU A 77 -2.68 -6.70 5.17
N ASN A 78 -2.42 -6.49 3.88
CA ASN A 78 -2.95 -7.36 2.81
C ASN A 78 -2.48 -8.82 2.98
N ASN A 79 -1.21 -9.03 3.32
CA ASN A 79 -0.67 -10.37 3.54
C ASN A 79 -1.22 -11.02 4.80
N ARG A 80 -1.42 -10.24 5.87
CA ARG A 80 -2.02 -10.72 7.12
C ARG A 80 -3.42 -11.27 6.89
N ILE A 81 -4.27 -10.50 6.20
CA ILE A 81 -5.64 -10.91 5.86
C ILE A 81 -5.63 -12.15 4.96
N TRP A 82 -4.70 -12.20 4.01
CA TRP A 82 -4.54 -13.36 3.14
C TRP A 82 -4.12 -14.63 3.92
N ALA A 83 -3.21 -14.51 4.87
CA ALA A 83 -2.78 -15.61 5.72
C ALA A 83 -3.91 -16.13 6.63
N GLU A 84 -4.71 -15.22 7.23
CA GLU A 84 -5.89 -15.57 8.02
C GLU A 84 -6.93 -16.34 7.19
N TYR A 85 -7.13 -15.94 5.93
CA TYR A 85 -8.00 -16.66 5.01
C TYR A 85 -7.50 -18.08 4.73
N LEU A 86 -6.21 -18.24 4.44
CA LEU A 86 -5.62 -19.57 4.20
C LEU A 86 -5.76 -20.47 5.43
N ALA A 87 -5.48 -19.94 6.62
CA ALA A 87 -5.62 -20.68 7.88
C ALA A 87 -7.07 -21.10 8.18
N SER A 88 -8.07 -20.35 7.72
CA SER A 88 -9.48 -20.74 7.87
C SER A 88 -9.93 -21.87 6.92
N ARG A 89 -9.12 -22.18 5.90
CA ARG A 89 -9.45 -23.13 4.82
C ARG A 89 -8.67 -24.45 4.89
N THR A 90 -7.60 -24.49 5.67
CA THR A 90 -6.79 -25.69 5.96
C THR A 90 -7.30 -26.42 7.20
#